data_AF-A0A945HYY8-F1
#
_entry.id   AF-A0A945HYY8-F1
#
_cell.length_a   1.000
_cell.length_b   1.000
_cell.length_c   1.000
_cell.angle_alpha   90.00
_cell.angle_beta   90.00
_cell.angle_gamma   90.00
#
_symmetry.space_group_name_H-M   'P 1'
#
loop_
_entity.id
_entity.type
_entity.pdbx_description
1 polymer ?
#
loop_
_entity_poly.entity_id
_entity_poly.type
_entity_poly.pdbx_seq_one_letter_code
_entity_poly.pdbx_strand_id
1 'polypeptide(L)'
;MALVPIFHFKIAPNSIFWLLLLALVTYWICVFGVTVFGNIPLNEILDKINLESITLEEIKALRTNIEVKWNNLNLIRSISSGISFLLLIVSSLFLNK
;
A
#
# COMPACT_ATOMS: atom_id res chain seq x y z
N MET A 1 10.33 9.51 -0.91
CA MET A 1 10.41 8.24 -0.17
C MET A 1 11.48 7.29 -0.75
N ALA A 2 11.45 6.96 -2.04
CA ALA A 2 12.41 6.02 -2.65
C ALA A 2 13.90 6.48 -2.64
N LEU A 3 14.15 7.79 -2.68
CA LEU A 3 15.50 8.34 -2.76
C LEU A 3 16.18 8.58 -1.40
N VAL A 4 15.41 8.62 -0.31
CA VAL A 4 15.91 8.96 1.03
C VAL A 4 16.98 7.97 1.52
N PRO A 5 16.82 6.64 1.37
CA PRO A 5 17.85 5.68 1.80
C PRO A 5 19.13 5.76 0.95
N ILE A 6 18.99 6.07 -0.34
CA ILE A 6 20.10 6.17 -1.30
C ILE A 6 20.99 7.37 -0.96
N PHE A 7 20.39 8.51 -0.63
CA PHE A 7 21.14 9.71 -0.23
C PHE A 7 21.77 9.58 1.16
N HIS A 8 21.19 8.80 2.08
CA HIS A 8 21.71 8.60 3.44
C HIS A 8 22.71 7.44 3.58
N PHE A 9 22.96 6.68 2.51
CA PHE A 9 23.82 5.47 2.52
C PHE A 9 25.25 5.71 3.03
N LYS A 10 25.78 6.94 2.94
CA LYS A 10 27.14 7.28 3.38
C LYS A 10 27.23 8.08 4.69
N ILE A 11 26.11 8.55 5.24
CA ILE A 11 26.11 9.57 6.31
C ILE A 11 25.34 9.09 7.55
N ALA A 12 24.40 8.14 7.41
CA ALA A 12 23.58 7.68 8.52
C ALA A 12 24.25 6.57 9.35
N PRO A 13 24.08 6.56 10.68
CA PRO A 13 24.33 5.40 11.52
C PRO A 13 23.69 4.13 10.94
N ASN A 14 24.40 3.00 11.03
CA ASN A 14 23.99 1.71 10.44
C ASN A 14 22.52 1.37 10.76
N SER A 15 22.06 1.64 12.00
CA SER A 15 20.69 1.39 12.44
C SER A 15 19.61 2.22 11.71
N ILE A 16 19.91 3.49 11.36
CA ILE A 16 18.97 4.38 10.66
C ILE A 16 18.80 3.94 9.21
N PHE A 17 19.89 3.52 8.57
CA PHE A 17 19.83 2.98 7.21
C PHE A 17 18.87 1.77 7.13
N TRP A 18 18.95 0.83 8.07
CA TRP A 18 18.05 -0.33 8.11
C TRP A 18 16.59 0.05 8.37
N LEU A 19 16.32 1.04 9.23
CA LEU A 19 14.95 1.55 9.46
C LEU A 19 14.35 2.17 8.20
N LEU A 20 15.14 2.98 7.47
CA LEU A 20 14.72 3.58 6.21
C LEU A 20 14.51 2.53 5.11
N LEU A 21 15.38 1.53 5.04
CA LEU A 21 15.24 0.41 4.10
C LEU A 21 13.97 -0.38 4.41
N LEU A 22 13.70 -0.68 5.68
CA LEU A 22 12.47 -1.37 6.08
C LEU A 22 11.23 -0.56 5.71
N ALA A 23 11.20 0.74 6.00
CA ALA A 23 10.10 1.62 5.62
C ALA A 23 9.86 1.63 4.10
N LEU A 24 10.94 1.65 3.31
CA LEU A 24 10.86 1.59 1.86
C LEU A 24 10.28 0.25 1.38
N VAL A 25 10.79 -0.86 1.89
CA VAL A 25 10.38 -2.21 1.50
C VAL A 25 8.92 -2.46 1.89
N THR A 26 8.51 -2.08 3.11
CA THR A 26 7.12 -2.20 3.56
C THR A 26 6.19 -1.40 2.66
N TYR A 27 6.54 -0.17 2.30
CA TYR A 27 5.72 0.63 1.38
C TYR A 27 5.67 0.00 -0.01
N TRP A 28 6.81 -0.40 -0.58
CA TRP A 28 6.86 -0.96 -1.93
C TRP A 28 6.10 -2.28 -2.06
N ILE A 29 6.29 -3.19 -1.12
CA ILE A 29 5.66 -4.51 -1.19
C ILE A 29 4.19 -4.42 -0.77
N CYS A 30 3.92 -3.84 0.40
CA CYS A 30 2.61 -3.95 1.02
C CYS A 30 1.66 -2.82 0.61
N VAL A 31 2.16 -1.65 0.21
CA VAL A 31 1.30 -0.56 -0.30
C VAL A 31 1.21 -0.64 -1.82
N PHE A 32 2.35 -0.51 -2.49
CA PHE A 32 2.39 -0.46 -3.96
C PHE A 32 2.05 -1.81 -4.59
N GLY A 33 2.65 -2.92 -4.11
CA GLY A 33 2.35 -4.26 -4.61
C GLY A 33 0.88 -4.66 -4.47
N VAL A 34 0.27 -4.45 -3.29
CA VAL A 34 -1.15 -4.72 -3.06
C VAL A 34 -2.05 -3.88 -3.98
N THR A 35 -1.65 -2.63 -4.25
CA THR A 35 -2.40 -1.76 -5.17
C THR A 35 -2.35 -2.31 -6.59
N VAL A 36 -1.15 -2.59 -7.10
CA VAL A 36 -0.93 -3.01 -8.50
C VAL A 36 -1.51 -4.39 -8.78
N PHE A 37 -1.32 -5.35 -7.87
CA PHE A 37 -1.73 -6.73 -8.10
C PHE A 37 -3.11 -7.06 -7.54
N GLY A 38 -3.69 -6.21 -6.69
CA GLY A 38 -4.98 -6.44 -6.05
C GLY A 38 -6.02 -5.41 -6.45
N ASN A 39 -5.85 -4.17 -5.96
CA ASN A 39 -6.88 -3.12 -6.14
C ASN A 39 -7.08 -2.73 -7.61
N ILE A 40 -6.02 -2.61 -8.41
CA ILE A 40 -6.13 -2.27 -9.84
C ILE A 40 -6.93 -3.35 -10.60
N PRO A 41 -6.58 -4.65 -10.53
CA PRO A 41 -7.38 -5.70 -11.18
C PRO A 41 -8.85 -5.73 -10.76
N LEU A 42 -9.14 -5.49 -9.47
CA LEU A 42 -10.53 -5.39 -8.99
C LEU A 42 -11.29 -4.22 -9.63
N ASN A 43 -10.63 -3.07 -9.78
CA ASN A 43 -11.22 -1.91 -10.45
C ASN A 43 -11.43 -2.17 -11.94
N GLU A 44 -10.47 -2.81 -12.62
CA GLU A 44 -10.60 -3.17 -14.04
C GLU A 44 -11.75 -4.16 -14.31
N ILE A 45 -12.05 -5.06 -13.36
CA ILE A 45 -13.22 -5.93 -13.45
C ILE A 45 -14.50 -5.10 -13.44
N LEU A 46 -14.58 -4.07 -12.58
CA LEU A 46 -15.72 -3.17 -12.49
C LEU A 46 -15.90 -2.38 -13.80
N ASP A 47 -14.81 -1.86 -14.36
CA ASP A 47 -14.81 -1.06 -15.60
C ASP A 47 -15.27 -1.86 -16.83
N LYS A 48 -15.05 -3.18 -16.84
CA LYS A 48 -15.46 -4.06 -17.94
C LYS A 48 -16.94 -4.45 -17.89
N ILE A 49 -17.63 -4.20 -16.77
CA ILE A 49 -19.03 -4.56 -16.59
C ILE A 49 -19.90 -3.40 -17.05
N ASN A 50 -20.84 -3.67 -17.96
CA ASN A 50 -21.85 -2.68 -18.33
C ASN A 50 -22.89 -2.56 -17.19
N LEU A 51 -22.69 -1.56 -16.34
CA LEU A 51 -23.54 -1.27 -15.18
C LEU A 51 -24.96 -0.80 -15.55
N GLU A 52 -25.20 -0.41 -16.80
CA GLU A 52 -26.53 0.02 -17.27
C GLU A 52 -27.42 -1.15 -17.69
N SER A 53 -26.82 -2.30 -18.04
CA SER A 53 -27.53 -3.49 -18.53
C SER A 53 -27.59 -4.64 -17.52
N ILE A 54 -26.97 -4.49 -16.34
CA ILE A 54 -26.89 -5.53 -15.31
C ILE A 54 -28.16 -5.54 -14.44
N THR A 55 -28.62 -6.73 -14.05
CA THR A 55 -29.80 -6.87 -13.19
C THR A 55 -29.47 -6.55 -11.72
N LEU A 56 -30.49 -6.23 -10.92
CA LEU A 56 -30.33 -5.96 -9.49
C LEU A 56 -29.72 -7.13 -8.69
N GLU A 57 -30.02 -8.38 -9.08
CA GLU A 57 -29.42 -9.56 -8.44
C GLU A 57 -27.93 -9.69 -8.78
N GLU A 58 -27.57 -9.48 -10.04
CA GLU A 58 -26.17 -9.53 -10.49
C GLU A 58 -25.33 -8.40 -9.87
N ILE A 59 -25.89 -7.19 -9.70
CA ILE A 59 -25.22 -6.09 -8.98
C ILE A 59 -24.91 -6.51 -7.54
N LYS A 60 -25.89 -7.11 -6.84
CA LYS A 60 -25.67 -7.59 -5.46
C LYS A 60 -24.57 -8.63 -5.40
N ALA A 61 -24.61 -9.63 -6.29
CA ALA A 61 -23.60 -10.67 -6.35
C ALA A 61 -22.20 -10.13 -6.68
N LEU A 62 -22.10 -9.19 -7.62
CA LEU A 62 -20.86 -8.51 -7.98
C LEU A 62 -20.29 -7.73 -6.79
N ARG A 63 -21.15 -6.94 -6.14
CA ARG A 63 -20.78 -6.13 -4.98
C ARG A 63 -20.21 -7.00 -3.86
N THR A 64 -20.86 -8.10 -3.50
CA THR A 64 -20.35 -8.99 -2.46
C THR A 64 -18.98 -9.59 -2.80
N ASN A 65 -18.76 -9.93 -4.07
CA ASN A 65 -17.49 -10.51 -4.53
C ASN A 65 -16.33 -9.50 -4.56
N ILE A 66 -16.61 -8.24 -4.89
CA ILE A 66 -15.59 -7.20 -5.04
C ILE A 66 -15.38 -6.44 -3.72
N GLU A 67 -16.44 -6.02 -3.05
CA GLU A 67 -16.38 -5.13 -1.89
C GLU A 67 -15.58 -5.76 -0.75
N VAL A 68 -15.81 -7.04 -0.44
CA VAL A 68 -15.08 -7.72 0.64
C VAL A 68 -13.59 -7.81 0.33
N LYS A 69 -13.23 -8.22 -0.90
CA LYS A 69 -11.83 -8.31 -1.33
C LYS A 69 -11.15 -6.94 -1.34
N TRP A 70 -11.84 -5.95 -1.89
CA TRP A 70 -11.32 -4.58 -1.97
C TRP A 70 -11.11 -3.98 -0.58
N ASN A 71 -12.07 -4.15 0.34
CA ASN A 71 -11.95 -3.67 1.72
C ASN A 71 -10.76 -4.31 2.44
N ASN A 72 -10.58 -5.63 2.30
CA ASN A 72 -9.46 -6.33 2.91
C ASN A 72 -8.11 -5.84 2.36
N LEU A 73 -7.98 -5.68 1.04
CA LEU A 73 -6.76 -5.18 0.42
C LEU A 73 -6.48 -3.72 0.82
N ASN A 74 -7.52 -2.88 0.86
CA ASN A 74 -7.37 -1.48 1.25
C ASN A 74 -7.05 -1.32 2.74
N LEU A 75 -7.52 -2.23 3.60
CA LEU A 75 -7.13 -2.29 5.01
C LEU A 75 -5.63 -2.62 5.15
N ILE A 76 -5.14 -3.66 4.46
CA ILE A 76 -3.71 -4.01 4.42
C ILE A 76 -2.89 -2.80 3.99
N ARG A 77 -3.32 -2.12 2.93
CA ARG A 77 -2.66 -0.95 2.38
C ARG A 77 -2.60 0.21 3.40
N SER A 78 -3.69 0.44 4.11
CA SER A 78 -3.78 1.49 5.14
C SER A 78 -2.88 1.20 6.34
N ILE A 79 -2.94 0.00 6.90
CA ILE A 79 -2.08 -0.40 8.03
C ILE A 79 -0.60 -0.33 7.63
N SER A 80 -0.26 -0.84 6.44
CA SER A 80 1.12 -0.85 5.94
C SER A 80 1.65 0.55 5.68
N SER A 81 0.81 1.46 5.19
CA SER A 81 1.18 2.88 5.03
C SER A 81 1.40 3.55 6.39
N GLY A 82 0.59 3.24 7.40
CA GLY A 82 0.76 3.72 8.76
C GLY A 82 2.06 3.23 9.39
N ILE A 83 2.39 1.94 9.26
CA ILE A 83 3.67 1.37 9.72
C ILE A 83 4.85 2.05 9.03
N SER A 84 4.79 2.21 7.70
CA SER A 84 5.86 2.87 6.94
C SER A 84 6.06 4.32 7.40
N PHE A 85 4.97 5.04 7.68
CA PHE A 85 5.02 6.41 8.20
C PHE A 85 5.61 6.46 9.62
N LEU A 86 5.22 5.55 10.51
CA LEU A 86 5.79 5.46 11.85
C LEU A 86 7.30 5.15 11.82
N LEU A 87 7.74 4.22 10.96
CA LEU A 87 9.16 3.93 10.77
C LEU A 87 9.95 5.17 10.31
N LEU A 88 9.37 5.99 9.43
CA LEU A 88 9.98 7.26 9.01
C LEU A 88 10.07 8.27 10.16
N ILE A 89 9.03 8.40 10.99
CA ILE A 89 9.07 9.28 12.18
C ILE A 89 10.17 8.83 13.13
N VAL A 90 10.21 7.54 13.47
CA VAL A 90 11.23 6.96 14.35
C VAL A 90 12.62 7.21 13.78
N SER A 91 12.84 6.90 12.50
CA SER A 91 14.10 7.16 11.81
C SER A 91 14.51 8.64 11.88
N SER A 92 13.56 9.57 11.73
CA SER A 92 13.84 11.01 11.78
C SER A 92 14.22 11.49 13.19
N LEU A 93 13.58 10.93 14.23
CA LEU A 93 13.93 11.22 15.62
C LEU A 93 15.32 10.70 16.00
N PHE A 94 15.71 9.54 15.48
CA PHE A 94 17.06 8.99 15.68
C PHE A 94 18.14 9.75 14.91
N LEU A 95 17.81 10.36 13.76
CA LEU A 95 18.75 11.15 12.96
C LEU A 95 19.10 12.49 13.62
N ASN A 96 18.15 13.08 14.37
CA ASN A 96 18.31 14.36 15.06
C ASN A 96 18.96 14.25 16.46
N LYS A 97 19.41 13.07 16.86
CA LYS A 97 20.20 12.83 18.08
C LYS A 97 21.66 12.59 17.72
#